data_AF-A0A6B3G0L0-F1
#
_entry.id   AF-A0A6B3G0L0-F1
#
_cell.length_a   1.000
_cell.length_b   1.000
_cell.length_c   1.000
_cell.angle_alpha   90.00
_cell.angle_beta   90.00
_cell.angle_gamma   90.00
#
_symmetry.space_group_name_H-M   'P 1'
#
loop_
_entity.id
_entity.type
_entity.pdbx_description
1 polymer ?
#
loop_
_entity_poly.entity_id
_entity_poly.type
_entity_poly.pdbx_seq_one_letter_code
_entity_poly.pdbx_strand_id
1 'polypeptide(L)'
;IEQLGPDRPQGLDFLRHLVNTALRNAEREGIVRLYAVLSAESVTDDHPAQDYFRDRYDGLRAFVADALREACELPADRAESADNAANAIIAVMDGLQVQWLLAPQSVDMAASTDLVVTSLLATLA
;
A
#
# COMPACT_ATOMS: atom_id res chain seq x y z
N ILE A 1 7.98 -1.66 -5.93
CA ILE A 1 8.79 -0.62 -5.28
C ILE A 1 10.10 -0.44 -6.03
N GLU A 2 10.81 -1.54 -6.37
CA GLU A 2 11.95 -1.51 -7.30
C GLU A 2 11.66 -0.85 -8.67
N GLN A 3 10.40 -0.83 -9.12
CA GLN A 3 10.01 -0.22 -10.41
C GLN A 3 9.79 1.30 -10.39
N LEU A 4 9.81 1.99 -9.24
CA LEU A 4 9.42 3.40 -9.21
C LEU A 4 10.55 4.36 -9.60
N GLY A 5 11.82 3.95 -9.48
CA GLY A 5 12.97 4.79 -9.87
C GLY A 5 13.00 6.18 -9.22
N PRO A 6 13.90 7.07 -9.65
CA PRO A 6 13.96 8.46 -9.18
C PRO A 6 12.77 9.31 -9.65
N ASP A 7 12.04 8.90 -10.70
CA ASP A 7 10.89 9.63 -11.27
C ASP A 7 9.52 9.21 -10.69
N ARG A 8 9.55 8.67 -9.47
CA ARG A 8 8.40 8.28 -8.67
C ARG A 8 7.42 9.48 -8.50
N PRO A 9 6.10 9.29 -8.68
CA PRO A 9 5.11 10.32 -8.34
C PRO A 9 5.17 10.71 -6.87
N GLN A 10 4.88 11.98 -6.56
CA GLN A 10 4.94 12.56 -5.21
C GLN A 10 3.55 13.00 -4.72
N GLY A 11 3.42 13.29 -3.43
CA GLY A 11 2.18 13.74 -2.79
C GLY A 11 0.93 12.97 -3.23
N LEU A 12 -0.11 13.72 -3.63
CA LEU A 12 -1.38 13.17 -4.11
C LEU A 12 -1.23 12.25 -5.32
N ASP A 13 -0.27 12.49 -6.21
CA ASP A 13 -0.06 11.66 -7.39
C ASP A 13 0.50 10.29 -7.02
N PHE A 14 1.31 10.20 -5.96
CA PHE A 14 1.71 8.91 -5.40
C PHE A 14 0.52 8.14 -4.85
N LEU A 15 -0.38 8.81 -4.11
CA LEU A 15 -1.56 8.16 -3.53
C LEU A 15 -2.52 7.67 -4.62
N ARG A 16 -2.74 8.47 -5.67
CA ARG A 16 -3.47 8.04 -6.88
C ARG A 16 -2.78 6.86 -7.57
N HIS A 17 -1.46 6.83 -7.58
CA HIS A 17 -0.71 5.71 -8.14
C HIS A 17 -0.97 4.39 -7.39
N LEU A 18 -1.20 4.42 -6.07
CA LEU A 18 -1.58 3.22 -5.30
C LEU A 18 -2.94 2.68 -5.74
N VAL A 19 -3.94 3.56 -5.90
CA VAL A 19 -5.28 3.20 -6.41
C VAL A 19 -5.17 2.59 -7.81
N ASN A 20 -4.40 3.23 -8.70
CA ASN A 20 -4.15 2.71 -10.04
C ASN A 20 -3.39 1.37 -10.02
N THR A 21 -2.57 1.12 -9.01
CA THR A 21 -1.89 -0.18 -8.82
C THR A 21 -2.90 -1.25 -8.46
N ALA A 22 -3.86 -0.96 -7.57
CA ALA A 22 -4.94 -1.89 -7.25
C ALA A 22 -5.78 -2.26 -8.48
N LEU A 23 -6.09 -1.29 -9.36
CA LEU A 23 -6.75 -1.54 -10.65
C LEU A 23 -5.95 -2.51 -11.53
N ARG A 24 -4.67 -2.22 -11.76
CA ARG A 24 -3.81 -3.08 -12.61
C ARG A 24 -3.60 -4.48 -12.02
N ASN A 25 -3.60 -4.59 -10.70
CA ASN A 25 -3.46 -5.88 -10.02
C ASN A 25 -4.67 -6.79 -10.27
N ALA A 26 -5.87 -6.24 -10.44
CA ALA A 26 -7.06 -7.02 -10.80
C ALA A 26 -6.94 -7.70 -12.18
N GLU A 27 -6.04 -7.24 -13.04
CA GLU A 27 -5.73 -7.86 -14.34
C GLU A 27 -4.61 -8.91 -14.25
N ARG A 28 -3.98 -9.08 -13.07
CA ARG A 28 -2.76 -9.87 -12.86
C ARG A 28 -2.89 -10.86 -11.71
N GLU A 29 -3.96 -11.63 -11.71
CA GLU A 29 -4.33 -12.57 -10.63
C GLU A 29 -3.15 -13.45 -10.17
N GLY A 30 -2.39 -14.03 -11.10
CA GLY A 30 -1.26 -14.90 -10.76
C GLY A 30 -0.16 -14.21 -9.96
N ILE A 31 0.15 -12.94 -10.25
CA ILE A 31 1.15 -12.17 -9.51
C ILE A 31 0.61 -11.79 -8.12
N VAL A 32 -0.67 -11.38 -8.05
CA VAL A 32 -1.31 -11.04 -6.78
C VAL A 32 -1.37 -12.25 -5.85
N ARG A 33 -1.72 -13.43 -6.39
CA ARG A 33 -1.73 -14.70 -5.65
C ARG A 33 -0.35 -15.06 -5.12
N LEU A 34 0.68 -15.00 -5.97
CA LEU A 34 2.06 -15.28 -5.56
C LEU A 34 2.50 -14.32 -4.44
N TYR A 35 2.22 -13.03 -4.60
CA TYR A 35 2.57 -12.03 -3.59
C TYR A 35 1.86 -12.29 -2.26
N ALA A 36 0.55 -12.53 -2.26
CA ALA A 36 -0.24 -12.75 -1.05
C ALA A 36 0.22 -14.00 -0.27
N VAL A 37 0.60 -15.07 -0.97
CA VAL A 37 1.13 -16.28 -0.33
C VAL A 37 2.52 -16.01 0.25
N LEU A 38 3.44 -15.49 -0.55
CA LEU A 38 4.82 -15.27 -0.09
C LEU A 38 4.92 -14.23 1.02
N SER A 39 4.08 -13.18 1.01
CA SER A 39 4.06 -12.18 2.08
C SER A 39 3.62 -12.81 3.39
N ALA A 40 2.59 -13.64 3.37
CA ALA A 40 2.10 -14.35 4.55
C ALA A 40 3.10 -15.41 5.05
N GLU A 41 3.69 -16.22 4.16
CA GLU A 41 4.69 -17.23 4.54
C GLU A 41 5.97 -16.59 5.09
N SER A 42 6.33 -15.38 4.63
CA SER A 42 7.53 -14.68 5.09
C SER A 42 7.57 -14.40 6.58
N VAL A 43 6.44 -14.44 7.29
CA VAL A 43 6.42 -14.20 8.75
C VAL A 43 6.82 -15.43 9.57
N THR A 44 7.00 -16.59 8.94
CA THR A 44 7.46 -17.82 9.59
C THR A 44 8.96 -17.78 9.87
N ASP A 45 9.39 -18.49 10.93
CA ASP A 45 10.79 -18.54 11.34
C ASP A 45 11.69 -19.03 10.20
N ASP A 46 12.87 -18.39 10.05
CA ASP A 46 13.90 -18.71 9.05
C ASP A 46 13.44 -18.70 7.58
N HIS A 47 12.30 -18.05 7.26
CA HIS A 47 11.82 -17.98 5.89
C HIS A 47 12.76 -17.13 5.01
N PRO A 48 13.23 -17.63 3.84
CA PRO A 48 14.26 -16.96 3.04
C PRO A 48 13.83 -15.61 2.46
N ALA A 49 12.52 -15.33 2.40
CA ALA A 49 11.97 -14.07 1.92
C ALA A 49 11.77 -13.00 3.02
N GLN A 50 12.12 -13.27 4.29
CA GLN A 50 11.93 -12.33 5.40
C GLN A 50 12.52 -10.96 5.11
N ASP A 51 13.81 -10.91 4.76
CA ASP A 51 14.52 -9.65 4.53
C ASP A 51 13.91 -8.88 3.35
N TYR A 52 13.58 -9.58 2.26
CA TYR A 52 12.90 -8.96 1.11
C TYR A 52 11.60 -8.28 1.51
N PHE A 53 10.73 -8.94 2.29
CA PHE A 53 9.46 -8.33 2.69
C PHE A 53 9.65 -7.22 3.73
N ARG A 54 10.62 -7.33 4.65
CA ARG A 54 10.96 -6.23 5.58
C ARG A 54 11.38 -4.98 4.82
N ASP A 55 12.38 -5.09 3.95
CA ASP A 55 12.90 -3.97 3.16
C ASP A 55 11.80 -3.36 2.28
N ARG A 56 10.97 -4.22 1.67
CA ARG A 56 9.83 -3.79 0.89
C ARG A 56 8.84 -2.99 1.73
N TYR A 57 8.45 -3.48 2.89
CA TYR A 57 7.49 -2.80 3.75
C TYR A 57 8.05 -1.50 4.32
N ASP A 58 9.32 -1.47 4.72
CA ASP A 58 10.00 -0.26 5.18
C ASP A 58 10.01 0.81 4.10
N GLY A 59 10.42 0.45 2.88
CA GLY A 59 10.40 1.36 1.74
C GLY A 59 8.98 1.85 1.42
N LEU A 60 7.99 0.95 1.40
CA LEU A 60 6.61 1.33 1.09
C LEU A 60 6.02 2.27 2.13
N ARG A 61 6.23 1.99 3.42
CA ARG A 61 5.75 2.82 4.52
C ARG A 61 6.32 4.23 4.44
N ALA A 62 7.64 4.35 4.30
CA ALA A 62 8.30 5.65 4.16
C ALA A 62 7.71 6.45 2.99
N PHE A 63 7.57 5.78 1.85
CA PHE A 63 7.00 6.35 0.65
C PHE A 63 5.54 6.79 0.77
N VAL A 64 4.68 6.01 1.41
CA VAL A 64 3.28 6.40 1.61
C VAL A 64 3.19 7.53 2.64
N ALA A 65 3.97 7.47 3.72
CA ALA A 65 4.00 8.50 4.75
C ALA A 65 4.47 9.85 4.20
N ASP A 66 5.53 9.88 3.38
CA ASP A 66 6.02 11.11 2.74
C ASP A 66 4.98 11.73 1.82
N ALA A 67 4.29 10.89 1.02
CA ALA A 67 3.21 11.35 0.16
C ALA A 67 2.03 11.95 0.95
N LEU A 68 1.70 11.37 2.10
CA LEU A 68 0.66 11.90 3.00
C LEU A 68 1.10 13.22 3.65
N ARG A 69 2.35 13.34 4.10
CA ARG A 69 2.90 14.57 4.67
C ARG A 69 2.85 15.72 3.66
N GLU A 70 3.26 15.44 2.43
CA GLU A 70 3.24 16.42 1.34
C GLU A 70 1.81 16.79 0.94
N ALA A 71 0.92 15.80 0.75
CA ALA A 71 -0.45 16.04 0.32
C ALA A 71 -1.30 16.84 1.34
N CYS A 72 -1.02 16.67 2.63
CA CYS A 72 -1.75 17.31 3.72
C CYS A 72 -0.98 18.48 4.36
N GLU A 73 0.20 18.85 3.82
CA GLU A 73 1.09 19.87 4.39
C GLU A 73 1.31 19.68 5.91
N LEU A 74 1.49 18.42 6.34
CA LEU A 74 1.49 18.08 7.77
C LEU A 74 2.70 18.69 8.50
N PRO A 75 2.49 19.31 9.66
CA PRO A 75 3.58 19.80 10.49
C PRO A 75 4.39 18.64 11.09
N ALA A 76 5.66 18.90 11.40
CA ALA A 76 6.61 17.88 11.84
C ALA A 76 6.19 17.16 13.15
N ASP A 77 5.45 17.83 14.02
CA ASP A 77 4.92 17.27 15.26
C ASP A 77 3.76 16.28 15.05
N ARG A 78 3.20 16.20 13.84
CA ARG A 78 2.18 15.22 13.44
C ARG A 78 2.71 14.12 12.52
N ALA A 79 4.03 13.98 12.38
CA ALA A 79 4.65 12.99 11.49
C ALA A 79 4.18 11.54 11.75
N GLU A 80 3.94 11.18 13.02
CA GLU A 80 3.45 9.85 13.42
C GLU A 80 2.04 9.55 12.88
N SER A 81 1.20 10.57 12.69
CA SER A 81 -0.13 10.38 12.10
C SER A 81 -0.04 9.90 10.65
N ALA A 82 0.94 10.41 9.89
CA ALA A 82 1.21 9.97 8.53
C ALA A 82 1.78 8.54 8.48
N ASP A 83 2.65 8.17 9.42
CA ASP A 83 3.20 6.80 9.51
C ASP A 83 2.10 5.78 9.82
N ASN A 84 1.20 6.09 10.75
CA ASN A 84 0.06 5.24 11.08
C ASN A 84 -0.93 5.13 9.91
N ALA A 85 -1.20 6.23 9.21
CA ALA A 85 -2.03 6.21 8.01
C ALA A 85 -1.39 5.40 6.87
N ALA A 86 -0.06 5.48 6.70
CA ALA A 86 0.68 4.66 5.75
C ALA A 86 0.54 3.16 6.05
N ASN A 87 0.69 2.78 7.32
CA ASN A 87 0.46 1.39 7.78
C ASN A 87 -0.96 0.93 7.43
N ALA A 88 -1.97 1.76 7.70
CA ALA A 88 -3.37 1.43 7.46
C ALA A 88 -3.67 1.24 5.95
N ILE A 89 -3.17 2.12 5.09
CA ILE A 89 -3.34 2.00 3.63
C ILE A 89 -2.73 0.69 3.13
N ILE A 90 -1.50 0.40 3.53
CA ILE A 90 -0.79 -0.83 3.10
C ILE A 90 -1.54 -2.08 3.59
N ALA A 91 -1.95 -2.10 4.86
CA ALA A 91 -2.68 -3.21 5.44
C ALA A 91 -4.02 -3.46 4.72
N VAL A 92 -4.75 -2.40 4.37
CA VAL A 92 -5.99 -2.51 3.58
C VAL A 92 -5.69 -3.08 2.19
N MET A 93 -4.69 -2.57 1.49
CA MET A 93 -4.33 -3.06 0.16
C MET A 93 -3.94 -4.55 0.17
N ASP A 94 -3.16 -4.99 1.16
CA ASP A 94 -2.75 -6.39 1.29
C ASP A 94 -3.96 -7.29 1.65
N GLY A 95 -4.83 -6.84 2.57
CA GLY A 95 -6.05 -7.56 2.93
C GLY A 95 -7.05 -7.68 1.78
N LEU A 96 -7.19 -6.62 0.97
CA LEU A 96 -8.06 -6.61 -0.21
C LEU A 96 -7.59 -7.60 -1.28
N GLN A 97 -6.28 -7.80 -1.45
CA GLN A 97 -5.76 -8.81 -2.38
C GLN A 97 -6.21 -10.22 -1.99
N VAL A 98 -6.14 -10.57 -0.71
CA VAL A 98 -6.61 -11.87 -0.20
C VAL A 98 -8.12 -12.04 -0.43
N GLN A 99 -8.92 -11.03 -0.06
CA GLN A 99 -10.36 -11.09 -0.22
C GLN A 99 -10.80 -11.15 -1.68
N TRP A 100 -10.14 -10.39 -2.56
CA TRP A 100 -10.40 -10.39 -4.00
C TRP A 100 -10.05 -11.73 -4.64
N LEU A 101 -8.94 -12.36 -4.26
CA LEU A 101 -8.59 -13.71 -4.74
C LEU A 101 -9.64 -14.77 -4.37
N LEU A 102 -10.36 -14.57 -3.27
CA LEU A 102 -11.42 -15.47 -2.80
C LEU A 102 -12.79 -15.14 -3.43
N ALA A 103 -13.08 -13.87 -3.69
CA ALA A 103 -14.37 -13.40 -4.18
C ALA A 103 -14.24 -12.22 -5.16
N PRO A 104 -13.69 -12.44 -6.37
CA PRO A 104 -13.35 -11.35 -7.29
C PRO A 104 -14.57 -10.62 -7.84
N GLN A 105 -15.77 -11.21 -7.80
CA GLN A 105 -17.01 -10.51 -8.18
C GLN A 105 -17.59 -9.65 -7.04
N SER A 106 -17.10 -9.78 -5.81
CA SER A 106 -17.64 -9.10 -4.64
C SER A 106 -16.72 -8.01 -4.08
N VAL A 107 -15.44 -8.04 -4.43
CA VAL A 107 -14.42 -7.14 -3.89
C VAL A 107 -13.86 -6.27 -5.00
N ASP A 108 -14.08 -4.96 -4.92
CA ASP A 108 -13.38 -3.99 -5.77
C ASP A 108 -12.16 -3.46 -5.00
N MET A 109 -10.97 -3.97 -5.32
CA MET A 109 -9.73 -3.56 -4.65
C MET A 109 -9.45 -2.07 -4.84
N ALA A 110 -9.73 -1.53 -6.02
CA ALA A 110 -9.39 -0.15 -6.36
C ALA A 110 -10.32 0.84 -5.66
N ALA A 111 -11.63 0.63 -5.77
CA ALA A 111 -12.62 1.47 -5.10
C ALA A 111 -12.44 1.44 -3.57
N SER A 112 -12.16 0.27 -3.00
CA SER A 112 -11.93 0.13 -1.56
C SER A 112 -10.63 0.81 -1.11
N THR A 113 -9.57 0.75 -1.92
CA THR A 113 -8.31 1.45 -1.65
C THR A 113 -8.52 2.97 -1.71
N ASP A 114 -9.21 3.46 -2.74
CA ASP A 114 -9.51 4.89 -2.93
C ASP A 114 -10.33 5.47 -1.77
N LEU A 115 -11.33 4.72 -1.30
CA LEU A 115 -12.14 5.09 -0.15
C LEU A 115 -11.28 5.35 1.11
N VAL A 116 -10.35 4.44 1.39
CA VAL A 116 -9.47 4.54 2.57
C VAL A 116 -8.47 5.67 2.40
N VAL A 117 -7.84 5.80 1.24
CA VAL A 117 -6.92 6.91 0.94
C VAL A 117 -7.62 8.26 1.11
N THR A 118 -8.81 8.41 0.53
CA THR A 118 -9.61 9.65 0.62
C THR A 118 -10.00 9.96 2.06
N SER A 119 -10.42 8.95 2.82
CA SER A 119 -10.83 9.11 4.22
C SER A 119 -9.65 9.53 5.11
N LEU A 120 -8.47 8.97 4.89
CA LEU A 120 -7.26 9.33 5.63
C LEU A 120 -6.74 10.72 5.24
N LEU A 121 -6.80 11.10 3.97
CA LEU A 121 -6.49 12.46 3.52
C LEU A 121 -7.39 13.49 4.22
N ALA A 122 -8.70 13.23 4.29
CA ALA A 122 -9.65 14.10 4.97
C ALA A 122 -9.45 14.15 6.50
N THR A 123 -8.90 13.10 7.10
CA THR A 123 -8.62 13.03 8.55
C THR A 123 -7.32 13.76 8.93
N LEU A 124 -6.36 13.79 8.00
CA LEU A 124 -5.04 14.38 8.24
C LEU A 124 -4.99 15.88 7.95
N ALA A 125 -5.75 16.36 6.97
CA ALA A 125 -5.96 17.78 6.67
C ALA A 125 -6.58 18.54 7.85
#